data_AF-A0A8C9DGQ6-F1
#
_entry.id   AF-A0A8C9DGQ6-F1
#
_cell.length_a   1.000
_cell.length_b   1.000
_cell.length_c   1.000
_cell.angle_alpha   90.00
_cell.angle_beta   90.00
_cell.angle_gamma   90.00
#
_symmetry.space_group_name_H-M   'P 1'
#
loop_
_entity.id
_entity.type
_entity.pdbx_description
1 polymer ?
#
loop_
_entity_poly.entity_id
_entity_poly.type
_entity_poly.pdbx_seq_one_letter_code
_entity_poly.pdbx_strand_id
1 'polypeptide(L)'
;MASLGDLVRDWHRGAQAVERGDWDGALLLFSRVPAPPARMCFNVGCVHLLAGNTDAALRAFDQAVTQDACMAVGFFQRGVANFQLER
;
A
#
# COMPACT_ATOMS: atom_id res chain seq x y z
N MET A 1 -8.07 5.24 21.48
CA MET A 1 -8.43 5.02 20.06
C MET A 1 -7.91 6.22 19.29
N ALA A 2 -7.20 6.02 18.18
CA ALA A 2 -6.70 7.12 17.36
C ALA A 2 -7.88 7.86 16.71
N SER A 3 -7.81 9.19 16.62
CA SER A 3 -8.86 9.98 15.97
C SER A 3 -8.75 9.86 14.44
N LEU A 4 -9.84 10.16 13.71
CA LEU A 4 -9.80 10.24 12.25
C LEU A 4 -8.69 11.20 11.76
N GLY A 5 -8.48 12.31 12.47
CA GLY A 5 -7.42 13.27 12.16
C GLY A 5 -6.01 12.68 12.32
N ASP A 6 -5.79 11.82 13.31
CA ASP A 6 -4.50 11.14 13.50
C ASP A 6 -4.24 10.14 12.37
N LEU A 7 -5.27 9.41 11.94
CA LEU A 7 -5.17 8.47 10.81
C LEU A 7 -4.82 9.17 9.49
N VAL A 8 -5.46 10.31 9.21
CA VAL A 8 -5.16 11.13 8.02
C VAL A 8 -3.73 11.70 8.11
N ARG A 9 -3.29 12.10 9.31
CA ARG A 9 -1.94 12.59 9.53
C ARG A 9 -0.88 11.50 9.29
N ASP A 10 -1.11 10.30 9.80
CA ASP A 10 -0.19 9.17 9.60
C ASP A 10 -0.15 8.75 8.12
N TRP A 11 -1.27 8.77 7.41
CA TRP A 11 -1.28 8.59 5.96
C TRP A 11 -0.40 9.65 5.27
N HIS A 12 -0.63 10.94 5.55
CA HIS A 12 0.14 12.01 4.92
C HIS A 12 1.65 11.88 5.20
N ARG A 13 2.03 11.58 6.44
CA ARG A 13 3.43 11.33 6.81
C ARG A 13 4.02 10.12 6.09
N GLY A 14 3.23 9.07 5.91
CA GLY A 14 3.65 7.89 5.15
C GLY A 14 3.93 8.24 3.70
N ALA A 15 3.07 9.03 3.05
CA ALA A 15 3.31 9.52 1.69
C ALA A 15 4.60 10.35 1.59
N GLN A 16 4.86 11.23 2.56
CA GLN A 16 6.12 11.99 2.61
C GLN A 16 7.35 11.09 2.85
N ALA A 17 7.21 9.97 3.58
CA ALA A 17 8.29 9.01 3.75
C ALA A 17 8.61 8.29 2.43
N VAL A 18 7.58 7.95 1.63
CA VAL A 18 7.74 7.42 0.27
C VAL A 18 8.52 8.41 -0.61
N GLU A 19 8.18 9.70 -0.58
CA GLU A 19 8.91 10.72 -1.34
C GLU A 19 10.40 10.82 -0.99
N ARG A 20 10.76 10.47 0.25
CA ARG A 20 12.16 10.44 0.73
C ARG A 20 12.88 9.12 0.49
N GLY A 21 12.20 8.10 -0.05
CA GLY A 21 12.76 6.76 -0.16
C GLY A 21 12.79 5.96 1.14
N ASP A 22 12.12 6.44 2.19
CA ASP A 22 12.03 5.78 3.49
C ASP A 22 10.87 4.78 3.49
N TRP A 23 11.11 3.62 2.86
CA TRP A 23 10.09 2.57 2.68
C TRP A 23 9.62 1.98 4.00
N ASP A 24 10.55 1.69 4.92
CA ASP A 24 10.22 1.11 6.23
C ASP A 24 9.42 2.11 7.08
N GLY A 25 9.81 3.39 7.07
CA GLY A 25 9.07 4.46 7.73
C GLY A 25 7.66 4.63 7.16
N ALA A 26 7.51 4.55 5.84
CA ALA A 26 6.20 4.60 5.19
C ALA A 26 5.30 3.43 5.62
N LEU A 27 5.82 2.20 5.58
CA LEU A 27 5.08 1.00 5.97
C LEU A 27 4.68 1.03 7.46
N LEU A 28 5.58 1.48 8.34
CA LEU A 28 5.29 1.65 9.77
C LEU A 28 4.17 2.67 10.03
N LEU A 29 4.12 3.75 9.25
CA LEU A 29 3.07 4.76 9.37
C LEU A 29 1.73 4.23 8.85
N PHE A 30 1.72 3.52 7.73
CA PHE A 30 0.51 2.91 7.18
C PHE A 30 -0.05 1.81 8.08
N SER A 31 0.81 1.04 8.77
CA SER A 31 0.36 -0.03 9.68
C SER A 31 -0.38 0.48 10.93
N ARG A 32 -0.28 1.77 11.25
CA ARG A 32 -1.01 2.40 12.37
C ARG A 32 -2.47 2.66 12.07
N VAL A 33 -2.87 2.56 10.80
CA VAL A 33 -4.27 2.72 10.40
C VAL A 33 -4.99 1.38 10.56
N PRO A 34 -5.86 1.20 11.57
CA PRO A 34 -6.57 -0.04 11.76
C PRO A 34 -7.59 -0.24 10.64
N ALA A 35 -7.73 -1.47 10.14
CA ALA A 35 -8.59 -1.82 9.01
C ALA A 35 -8.40 -0.86 7.81
N PRO A 36 -7.20 -0.86 7.19
CA PRO A 36 -6.86 0.10 6.14
C PRO A 36 -7.86 0.01 4.97
N PRO A 37 -8.32 1.15 4.43
CA PRO A 37 -9.17 1.16 3.24
C PRO A 37 -8.39 0.69 2.02
N ALA A 38 -9.10 0.29 0.96
CA ALA A 38 -8.49 -0.22 -0.28
C ALA A 38 -7.35 0.65 -0.83
N ARG A 39 -7.51 1.98 -0.78
CA ARG A 39 -6.48 2.94 -1.23
C ARG A 39 -5.20 2.89 -0.40
N MET A 40 -5.31 2.60 0.90
CA MET A 40 -4.14 2.43 1.76
C MET A 40 -3.44 1.12 1.46
N CYS A 41 -4.18 0.02 1.29
CA CYS A 41 -3.64 -1.27 0.85
C CYS A 41 -2.90 -1.13 -0.50
N PHE A 42 -3.47 -0.37 -1.43
CA PHE A 42 -2.81 -0.03 -2.69
C PHE A 42 -1.49 0.72 -2.48
N ASN A 43 -1.48 1.75 -1.63
CA ASN A 43 -0.25 2.48 -1.31
C ASN A 43 0.82 1.56 -0.68
N VAL A 44 0.44 0.69 0.26
CA VAL A 44 1.33 -0.32 0.84
C VAL A 44 1.93 -1.23 -0.24
N GLY A 45 1.11 -1.66 -1.21
CA GLY A 45 1.58 -2.43 -2.36
C GLY A 45 2.60 -1.69 -3.20
N CYS A 46 2.36 -0.41 -3.50
CA CYS A 46 3.31 0.44 -4.21
C CYS A 46 4.63 0.61 -3.45
N VAL A 47 4.58 0.81 -2.12
CA VAL A 47 5.81 0.92 -1.32
C VAL A 47 6.60 -0.39 -1.34
N HIS A 48 5.94 -1.54 -1.24
CA HIS A 48 6.61 -2.83 -1.36
C HIS A 48 7.25 -3.02 -2.75
N LEU A 49 6.60 -2.61 -3.84
CA LEU A 49 7.22 -2.63 -5.18
C LEU A 49 8.46 -1.75 -5.25
N LEU A 50 8.39 -0.52 -4.73
CA LEU A 50 9.52 0.40 -4.71
C LEU A 50 10.70 -0.13 -3.86
N ALA A 51 10.38 -0.88 -2.80
CA ALA A 51 11.35 -1.56 -1.96
C ALA A 51 11.87 -2.90 -2.54
N GLY A 52 11.41 -3.32 -3.73
CA GLY A 52 11.78 -4.60 -4.36
C GLY A 52 11.12 -5.84 -3.75
N ASN A 53 10.15 -5.67 -2.87
CA ASN A 53 9.46 -6.73 -2.15
C ASN A 53 8.19 -7.20 -2.89
N THR A 54 8.34 -7.73 -4.11
CA THR A 54 7.22 -7.99 -5.03
C THR A 54 6.16 -8.96 -4.49
N ASP A 55 6.53 -10.02 -3.77
CA ASP A 55 5.54 -10.92 -3.12
C ASP A 55 4.68 -10.20 -2.07
N ALA A 56 5.27 -9.27 -1.31
CA ALA A 56 4.52 -8.48 -0.33
C ALA A 56 3.61 -7.47 -1.02
N ALA A 57 4.07 -6.88 -2.12
CA ALA A 57 3.27 -6.00 -2.95
C ALA A 57 2.04 -6.71 -3.51
N LEU A 58 2.21 -7.92 -4.05
CA LEU A 58 1.11 -8.72 -4.59
C LEU A 58 0.01 -8.95 -3.54
N ARG A 59 0.38 -9.33 -2.31
CA ARG A 59 -0.59 -9.53 -1.21
C ARG A 59 -1.34 -8.24 -0.87
N ALA A 60 -0.67 -7.09 -0.88
CA ALA A 60 -1.30 -5.81 -0.60
C ALA A 60 -2.25 -5.39 -1.74
N PHE A 61 -1.89 -5.65 -3.00
CA PHE A 61 -2.79 -5.41 -4.13
C PHE A 61 -3.98 -6.36 -4.15
N ASP A 62 -3.80 -7.64 -3.79
CA ASP A 62 -4.90 -8.59 -3.58
C ASP A 62 -5.91 -8.06 -2.57
N GLN A 63 -5.43 -7.55 -1.43
CA GLN A 63 -6.29 -6.92 -0.43
C GLN A 63 -7.02 -5.69 -0.99
N ALA A 64 -6.33 -4.81 -1.70
CA ALA A 64 -6.91 -3.60 -2.27
C ALA A 64 -8.06 -3.92 -3.25
N VAL A 65 -7.85 -4.84 -4.19
CA VAL A 65 -8.88 -5.20 -5.20
C VAL A 65 -10.00 -6.06 -4.62
N THR A 66 -9.74 -6.79 -3.54
CA THR A 66 -10.79 -7.53 -2.80
C THR A 66 -11.72 -6.55 -2.09
N GLN A 67 -11.19 -5.44 -1.55
CA GLN A 67 -11.98 -4.41 -0.88
C GLN A 67 -12.69 -3.46 -1.86
N ASP A 68 -12.07 -3.17 -3.01
CA ASP A 68 -12.62 -2.31 -4.06
C ASP A 68 -12.45 -2.97 -5.44
N ALA A 69 -13.48 -3.71 -5.86
CA ALA A 69 -13.51 -4.39 -7.15
C ALA A 69 -13.57 -3.43 -8.35
N CYS A 70 -13.78 -2.13 -8.13
CA CYS A 70 -13.77 -1.11 -9.19
C CYS A 70 -12.39 -0.45 -9.34
N MET A 71 -11.41 -0.80 -8.51
CA MET A 71 -10.06 -0.22 -8.55
C MET A 71 -9.24 -0.78 -9.72
N ALA A 72 -9.48 -0.27 -10.93
CA ALA A 72 -8.78 -0.69 -12.15
C ALA A 72 -7.24 -0.61 -12.02
N VAL A 73 -6.73 0.45 -11.39
CA VAL A 73 -5.29 0.61 -11.14
C VAL A 73 -4.72 -0.46 -10.18
N GLY A 74 -5.54 -0.96 -9.26
CA GLY A 74 -5.17 -2.04 -8.35
C GLY A 74 -4.97 -3.35 -9.10
N PHE A 75 -5.89 -3.70 -10.00
CA PHE A 75 -5.73 -4.86 -10.88
C PHE A 75 -4.53 -4.73 -11.80
N PHE A 76 -4.28 -3.54 -12.34
CA PHE A 76 -3.11 -3.28 -13.17
C PHE A 76 -1.80 -3.55 -12.39
N GLN A 77 -1.65 -2.96 -11.21
CA GLN A 77 -0.43 -3.16 -10.40
C GLN A 77 -0.28 -4.59 -9.89
N ARG A 78 -1.39 -5.27 -9.59
CA ARG A 78 -1.41 -6.71 -9.31
C ARG A 78 -0.85 -7.52 -10.49
N GLY A 79 -1.24 -7.18 -11.72
CA GLY A 79 -0.72 -7.79 -12.94
C GLY A 79 0.79 -7.55 -13.11
N VAL A 80 1.26 -6.32 -12.87
CA VAL A 80 2.69 -5.98 -12.88
C VAL A 80 3.46 -6.82 -11.85
N ALA A 81 2.92 -6.98 -10.64
CA ALA A 81 3.55 -7.79 -9.60
C ALA A 81 3.63 -9.28 -9.98
N ASN A 82 2.57 -9.85 -10.58
CA ASN A 82 2.61 -11.24 -11.05
C ASN A 82 3.62 -11.42 -12.19
N PHE A 83 3.66 -10.48 -13.14
CA PHE A 83 4.63 -10.50 -14.23
C PHE A 83 6.08 -10.49 -13.72
N GLN A 84 6.39 -9.65 -12.73
CA GLN A 84 7.72 -9.62 -12.09
C GLN A 84 8.05 -10.90 -11.32
N LEU A 85 7.05 -11.61 -10.81
CA LEU A 85 7.21 -12.90 -10.12
C LEU A 85 7.18 -14.11 -11.07
N GLU A 86 7.05 -13.88 -12.38
CA GLU A 86 6.91 -14.93 -13.40
C GLU A 86 5.73 -15.89 -13.12
N ARG A 87 4.60 -15.34 -12.66
CA ARG A 87 3.34 -16.05 -12.42
C ARG A 87 2.23 -15.58 -13.34
#